data_AF-A0A352Z7M8-F1
#
_entry.id   AF-A0A352Z7M8-F1
#
_cell.length_a   1.000
_cell.length_b   1.000
_cell.length_c   1.000
_cell.angle_alpha   90.00
_cell.angle_beta   90.00
_cell.angle_gamma   90.00
#
_symmetry.space_group_name_H-M   'P 1'
#
loop_
_entity.id
_entity.type
_entity.pdbx_description
1 polymer ?
#
loop_
_entity_poly.entity_id
_entity_poly.type
_entity_poly.pdbx_seq_one_letter_code
_entity_poly.pdbx_strand_id
1 'polypeptide(L)'
;MTLIVNKIKYLFINSDRIFTSFPHKLLKTITVKTIVKACIILLFVSTLFSCTYFKGKTKQGNPAMENAMISMTETEVKKRLGEPDIVSKTPDNHIIWTYRPSWKIMPDNKDTIYVEFEDGKVIKVTKGR
;
A
#
# COMPACT_ATOMS: atom_id res chain seq x y z
N MET A 1 54.08 10.83 7.50
CA MET A 1 53.09 9.91 8.11
C MET A 1 53.31 9.69 9.62
N THR A 2 54.12 10.50 10.31
CA THR A 2 54.52 10.29 11.72
C THR A 2 53.79 11.21 12.71
N LEU A 3 53.30 12.37 12.23
CA LEU A 3 52.63 13.40 13.06
C LEU A 3 51.19 13.01 13.45
N ILE A 4 50.51 12.25 12.59
CA ILE A 4 49.12 11.81 12.80
C ILE A 4 49.07 10.68 13.85
N VAL A 5 50.03 9.75 13.82
CA VAL A 5 50.11 8.63 14.77
C VAL A 5 50.36 9.12 16.20
N ASN A 6 51.17 10.18 16.36
CA ASN A 6 51.47 10.73 17.68
C ASN A 6 50.27 11.47 18.29
N LYS A 7 49.45 12.13 17.46
CA LYS A 7 48.22 12.81 17.89
C LYS A 7 47.13 11.82 18.32
N ILE A 8 47.05 10.67 17.64
CA ILE A 8 46.14 9.57 17.99
C ILE A 8 46.57 8.91 19.31
N LYS A 9 47.88 8.74 19.55
CA LYS A 9 48.40 8.21 20.83
C LYS A 9 48.09 9.11 22.02
N TYR A 10 48.20 10.43 21.84
CA TYR A 10 47.89 11.41 22.90
C TYR A 10 46.39 11.45 23.24
N LEU A 11 45.52 11.30 22.23
CA LEU A 11 44.07 11.22 22.43
C LEU A 11 43.64 9.91 23.13
N PHE A 12 44.35 8.80 22.88
CA PHE A 12 44.04 7.53 23.53
C PHE A 12 44.41 7.54 25.02
N ILE A 13 45.61 8.02 25.37
CA ILE A 13 46.12 8.06 26.75
C ILE A 13 45.27 8.96 27.66
N ASN A 14 44.70 10.04 27.12
CA ASN A 14 43.88 10.97 27.91
C ASN A 14 42.46 10.45 28.18
N SER A 15 41.98 9.46 27.41
CA SER A 15 40.64 8.88 27.57
C SER A 15 40.56 7.84 28.70
N ASP A 16 41.67 7.13 28.96
CA ASP A 16 41.74 6.09 29.99
C ASP A 16 41.70 6.65 31.42
N ARG A 17 41.99 7.95 31.57
CA ARG A 17 41.99 8.65 32.87
C ARG A 17 40.60 9.07 33.37
N ILE A 18 39.59 9.05 32.50
CA ILE A 18 38.21 9.46 32.85
C ILE A 18 37.38 8.25 33.32
N PHE A 19 37.83 7.02 33.05
CA PHE A 19 37.03 5.81 33.21
C PHE A 19 37.29 4.99 34.49
N THR A 20 38.16 5.45 35.39
CA THR A 20 38.61 4.65 36.55
C THR A 20 38.06 5.08 37.92
N SER A 21 37.13 6.03 37.99
CA SER A 21 36.35 6.27 39.22
C SER A 21 35.00 5.53 39.14
N PHE A 22 34.84 4.49 39.97
CA PHE A 22 33.70 3.56 40.09
C PHE A 22 32.28 4.16 39.90
N PRO A 23 31.23 3.41 39.44
CA PRO A 23 31.09 1.94 39.43
C PRO A 23 30.72 1.37 38.05
N HIS A 24 31.65 0.63 37.45
CA HIS A 24 31.55 0.14 36.06
C HIS A 24 30.48 -0.96 35.81
N LYS A 25 29.79 -1.45 36.86
CA LYS A 25 28.81 -2.56 36.76
C LYS A 25 27.33 -2.14 36.80
N LEU A 26 27.00 -0.96 37.31
CA LEU A 26 25.60 -0.49 37.44
C LEU A 26 25.18 0.47 36.32
N LEU A 27 26.11 1.28 35.83
CA LEU A 27 25.83 2.23 34.75
C LEU A 27 25.67 1.51 33.40
N LYS A 28 26.42 0.43 33.15
CA LYS A 28 26.29 -0.35 31.89
C LYS A 28 24.90 -0.97 31.74
N THR A 29 24.29 -1.47 32.81
CA THR A 29 22.95 -2.07 32.77
C THR A 29 21.85 -1.02 32.65
N ILE A 30 22.00 0.16 33.25
CA ILE A 30 21.02 1.25 33.14
C ILE A 30 21.10 1.93 31.78
N THR A 31 22.31 2.25 31.31
CA THR A 31 22.53 2.91 30.02
C THR A 31 22.14 2.00 28.85
N VAL A 32 22.41 0.69 28.92
CA VAL A 32 21.95 -0.27 27.89
C VAL A 32 20.43 -0.40 27.89
N LYS A 33 19.77 -0.46 29.07
CA LYS A 33 18.30 -0.49 29.14
C LYS A 33 17.66 0.78 28.55
N THR A 34 18.25 1.94 28.80
CA THR A 34 17.78 3.22 28.25
C THR A 34 17.98 3.29 26.73
N ILE A 35 19.13 2.82 26.23
CA ILE A 35 19.43 2.76 24.78
C ILE A 35 18.47 1.81 24.07
N VAL A 36 18.26 0.61 24.59
CA VAL A 36 17.33 -0.37 23.98
C VAL A 36 15.90 0.18 23.95
N LYS A 37 15.46 0.83 25.02
CA LYS A 37 14.13 1.48 25.06
C LYS A 37 14.02 2.61 24.03
N ALA A 38 15.05 3.42 23.85
CA ALA A 38 15.09 4.47 22.84
C ALA A 38 15.07 3.90 21.41
N CYS A 39 15.82 2.83 21.14
CA CYS A 39 15.82 2.14 19.84
C CYS A 39 14.45 1.55 19.51
N ILE A 40 13.76 0.94 20.48
CA ILE A 40 12.41 0.40 20.28
C ILE A 40 11.42 1.52 19.93
N ILE A 41 11.45 2.64 20.65
CA ILE A 41 10.57 3.80 20.38
C ILE A 41 10.85 4.37 18.98
N LEU A 42 12.12 4.48 18.58
CA LEU A 42 12.51 4.95 17.25
C LEU A 42 11.96 4.03 16.13
N LEU A 43 12.02 2.72 16.32
CA LEU A 43 11.47 1.75 15.38
C LEU A 43 9.95 1.89 15.25
N PHE A 44 9.23 2.09 16.35
CA PHE A 44 7.78 2.33 16.32
C PHE A 44 7.40 3.64 15.62
N VAL A 45 8.15 4.73 15.83
CA VAL A 45 7.89 6.00 15.13
C VAL A 45 8.14 5.84 13.62
N SER A 46 9.16 5.08 13.24
CA SER A 46 9.50 4.79 11.84
C SER A 46 8.43 3.95 11.12
N THR A 47 7.84 2.97 11.81
CA THR A 47 6.75 2.16 11.25
C THR A 47 5.44 2.95 11.17
N LEU A 48 5.14 3.83 12.13
CA LEU A 48 3.96 4.69 12.07
C LEU A 48 4.04 5.74 10.94
N PHE A 49 5.23 6.23 10.61
CA PHE A 49 5.43 7.11 9.44
C PHE A 49 5.28 6.40 8.10
N SER A 50 5.41 5.08 8.06
CA SER A 50 5.30 4.29 6.82
C SER A 50 3.85 4.00 6.39
N CYS A 51 2.85 4.35 7.22
CA CYS A 51 1.44 4.06 6.94
C CYS A 51 0.69 5.10 6.07
N THR A 52 1.30 6.22 5.67
CA THR A 52 0.61 7.22 4.83
C THR A 52 0.91 7.11 3.33
N TYR A 53 1.84 6.25 2.92
CA TYR A 53 2.26 6.11 1.52
C TYR A 53 1.68 4.88 0.80
N PHE A 54 0.45 4.50 1.11
CA PHE A 54 -0.34 3.68 0.20
C PHE A 54 -1.72 4.30 0.01
N LYS A 55 -1.74 5.57 -0.40
CA LYS A 55 -2.90 6.10 -1.13
C LYS A 55 -2.84 5.47 -2.52
N GLY A 56 -3.37 4.25 -2.62
CA GLY A 56 -3.57 3.57 -3.88
C GLY A 56 -4.23 4.55 -4.84
N LYS A 57 -3.54 4.85 -5.95
CA LYS A 57 -4.15 5.59 -7.04
C LYS A 57 -5.32 4.75 -7.50
N THR A 58 -6.53 5.09 -7.05
CA THR A 58 -7.76 4.57 -7.63
C THR A 58 -7.65 4.93 -9.10
N LYS A 59 -7.41 3.93 -9.95
CA LYS A 59 -7.34 4.12 -11.39
C LYS A 59 -8.68 4.72 -11.79
N GLN A 60 -8.65 6.03 -12.03
CA GLN A 60 -9.64 6.73 -12.81
C GLN A 60 -9.86 5.85 -14.05
N GLY A 61 -11.10 5.38 -14.24
CA GLY A 61 -11.45 4.42 -15.28
C GLY A 61 -10.75 4.82 -16.55
N ASN A 62 -9.90 3.95 -17.08
CA ASN A 62 -9.12 4.27 -18.26
C ASN A 62 -10.10 4.17 -19.44
N PRO A 63 -10.47 5.28 -20.12
CA PRO A 63 -11.37 5.25 -21.28
C PRO A 63 -10.91 4.27 -22.36
N ALA A 64 -9.60 4.06 -22.46
CA ALA A 64 -9.05 3.06 -23.36
C ALA A 64 -9.44 1.62 -23.01
N MET A 65 -9.63 1.29 -21.73
CA MET A 65 -10.00 -0.06 -21.29
C MET A 65 -11.49 -0.34 -21.49
N GLU A 66 -12.36 0.63 -21.19
CA GLU A 66 -13.81 0.54 -21.42
C GLU A 66 -14.13 0.49 -22.91
N ASN A 67 -13.45 1.29 -23.74
CA ASN A 67 -13.59 1.20 -25.20
C ASN A 67 -13.04 -0.10 -25.79
N ALA A 68 -11.98 -0.67 -25.20
CA ALA A 68 -11.42 -1.94 -25.65
C ALA A 68 -12.33 -3.16 -25.37
N MET A 69 -13.36 -3.01 -24.54
CA MET A 69 -14.35 -4.07 -24.27
C MET A 69 -15.56 -4.04 -25.21
N ILE A 70 -15.72 -2.98 -26.00
CA ILE A 70 -16.83 -2.86 -26.96
C ILE A 70 -16.70 -3.99 -28.01
N SER A 71 -17.84 -4.58 -28.40
CA SER A 71 -17.95 -5.73 -29.32
C SER A 71 -17.41 -7.07 -28.81
N MET A 72 -16.94 -7.16 -27.57
CA MET A 72 -16.56 -8.44 -26.97
C MET A 72 -17.78 -9.33 -26.74
N THR A 73 -17.57 -10.64 -26.82
CA THR A 73 -18.62 -11.61 -26.47
C THR A 73 -18.71 -11.81 -24.96
N GLU A 74 -19.85 -12.30 -24.48
CA GLU A 74 -20.06 -12.66 -23.07
C GLU A 74 -18.93 -13.54 -22.50
N THR A 75 -18.43 -14.50 -23.29
CA THR A 75 -17.36 -15.41 -22.88
C THR A 75 -16.02 -14.70 -22.66
N GLU A 76 -15.71 -13.70 -23.48
CA GLU A 76 -14.49 -12.91 -23.37
C GLU A 76 -14.54 -11.96 -22.20
N VAL A 77 -15.72 -11.34 -21.97
CA VAL A 77 -15.96 -10.49 -20.80
C VAL A 77 -15.80 -11.31 -19.53
N LYS A 78 -16.39 -12.51 -19.47
CA LYS A 78 -16.29 -13.42 -18.33
C LYS A 78 -14.85 -13.88 -18.06
N LYS A 79 -14.04 -14.11 -19.10
CA LYS A 79 -12.60 -14.39 -18.93
C LYS A 79 -11.83 -13.22 -18.31
N ARG A 80 -12.26 -11.97 -18.55
CA ARG A 80 -11.58 -10.76 -18.08
C ARG A 80 -12.06 -10.28 -16.71
N LEU A 81 -13.37 -10.26 -16.47
CA LEU A 81 -14.00 -9.71 -15.28
C LEU A 81 -14.52 -10.79 -14.31
N GLY A 82 -14.63 -12.03 -14.75
CA GLY A 82 -15.24 -13.11 -13.98
C GLY A 82 -16.77 -13.15 -14.13
N GLU A 83 -17.41 -13.86 -13.20
CA GLU A 83 -18.87 -13.94 -13.11
C GLU A 83 -19.47 -12.60 -12.66
N PRO A 84 -20.58 -12.15 -13.25
CA PRO A 84 -21.28 -10.96 -12.79
C PRO A 84 -22.00 -11.23 -11.45
N ASP A 85 -22.07 -10.21 -10.59
CA ASP A 85 -22.83 -10.30 -9.34
C ASP A 85 -24.35 -10.19 -9.57
N ILE A 86 -24.74 -9.47 -10.63
CA ILE A 86 -26.13 -9.34 -11.04
C ILE A 86 -26.20 -9.41 -12.57
N VAL A 87 -27.20 -10.14 -13.05
CA VAL A 87 -27.66 -10.09 -14.44
C VAL A 87 -29.06 -9.51 -14.45
N SER A 88 -29.26 -8.44 -15.19
CA SER A 88 -30.54 -7.71 -15.23
C SER A 88 -31.02 -7.46 -16.66
N LYS A 89 -32.36 -7.56 -16.80
CA LYS A 89 -33.19 -7.30 -17.97
C LYS A 89 -33.58 -5.83 -18.17
N THR A 90 -33.19 -5.08 -19.20
CA THR A 90 -33.93 -3.82 -19.47
C THR A 90 -35.28 -4.08 -20.15
N PRO A 91 -36.25 -3.15 -20.08
CA PRO A 91 -37.49 -3.22 -20.85
C PRO A 91 -37.24 -3.33 -22.36
N ASP A 92 -36.16 -2.71 -22.84
CA ASP A 92 -35.71 -2.75 -24.23
C ASP A 92 -35.00 -4.06 -24.62
N ASN A 93 -35.06 -5.08 -23.74
CA ASN A 93 -34.52 -6.42 -23.95
C ASN A 93 -32.98 -6.51 -23.96
N HIS A 94 -32.26 -5.46 -23.55
CA HIS A 94 -30.81 -5.50 -23.35
C HIS A 94 -30.44 -6.19 -22.04
N ILE A 95 -29.32 -6.92 -22.05
CA ILE A 95 -28.81 -7.63 -20.88
C ILE A 95 -27.76 -6.74 -20.23
N ILE A 96 -27.91 -6.45 -18.94
CA ILE A 96 -26.94 -5.67 -18.16
C ILE A 96 -26.31 -6.55 -17.09
N TRP A 97 -25.00 -6.70 -17.17
CA TRP A 97 -24.19 -7.34 -16.14
C TRP A 97 -23.62 -6.28 -15.20
N THR A 98 -23.77 -6.52 -13.91
CA THR A 98 -23.29 -5.63 -12.86
C THR A 98 -22.21 -6.32 -12.04
N TYR A 99 -21.05 -5.67 -11.94
CA TYR A 99 -19.93 -6.10 -11.12
C TYR A 99 -19.76 -5.14 -9.95
N ARG A 100 -20.05 -5.61 -8.74
CA ARG A 100 -19.98 -4.82 -7.50
C ARG A 100 -18.68 -5.12 -6.76
N PRO A 101 -18.04 -4.10 -6.16
CA PRO A 101 -16.92 -4.33 -5.26
C PRO A 101 -17.37 -5.06 -3.99
N SER A 102 -16.73 -6.19 -3.69
CA SER A 102 -17.07 -7.06 -2.54
C SER A 102 -16.88 -6.40 -1.17
N TRP A 103 -16.10 -5.33 -1.09
CA TRP A 103 -15.81 -4.61 0.15
C TRP A 103 -16.83 -3.53 0.53
N LYS A 104 -17.85 -3.28 -0.33
CA LYS A 104 -18.75 -2.13 -0.17
C LYS A 104 -20.11 -2.53 0.43
N ILE A 105 -20.43 -1.96 1.59
CA ILE A 105 -21.70 -2.14 2.30
C ILE A 105 -22.49 -0.82 2.17
N MET A 106 -23.51 -0.78 1.28
CA MET A 106 -24.50 0.31 1.01
C MET A 106 -24.07 1.55 0.17
N PRO A 107 -25.03 2.45 -0.18
CA PRO A 107 -26.01 2.38 -1.27
C PRO A 107 -25.50 3.00 -2.59
N ASP A 108 -24.23 3.40 -2.61
CA ASP A 108 -23.61 4.18 -3.67
C ASP A 108 -23.07 3.25 -4.78
N ASN A 109 -23.25 3.64 -6.04
CA ASN A 109 -22.82 2.87 -7.21
C ASN A 109 -21.35 3.10 -7.60
N LYS A 110 -20.62 3.97 -6.90
CA LYS A 110 -19.20 4.21 -7.16
C LYS A 110 -18.37 2.91 -7.25
N ASP A 111 -17.55 2.86 -8.30
CA ASP A 111 -16.69 1.73 -8.70
C ASP A 111 -17.43 0.47 -9.17
N THR A 112 -18.76 0.49 -9.27
CA THR A 112 -19.54 -0.57 -9.92
C THR A 112 -19.37 -0.50 -11.43
N ILE A 113 -19.13 -1.63 -12.08
CA ILE A 113 -19.02 -1.74 -13.54
C ILE A 113 -20.33 -2.32 -14.08
N TYR A 114 -20.94 -1.60 -15.01
CA TYR A 114 -22.11 -2.03 -15.76
C TYR A 114 -21.68 -2.34 -17.18
N VAL A 115 -21.96 -3.56 -17.64
CA VAL A 115 -21.69 -3.99 -19.01
C VAL A 115 -23.03 -4.30 -19.66
N GLU A 116 -23.38 -3.54 -20.69
CA GLU A 116 -24.62 -3.71 -21.45
C GLU A 116 -24.32 -4.56 -22.70
N PHE A 117 -25.16 -5.54 -22.93
CA PHE A 117 -25.09 -6.47 -24.06
C PHE A 117 -26.34 -6.35 -24.94
N GLU A 118 -26.09 -6.40 -26.23
CA GLU A 118 -27.09 -6.52 -27.28
C GLU A 118 -26.60 -7.60 -28.26
N ASP A 119 -27.50 -8.52 -28.64
CA ASP A 119 -27.18 -9.66 -29.51
C ASP A 119 -25.91 -10.46 -29.10
N GLY A 120 -25.68 -10.59 -27.79
CA GLY A 120 -24.55 -11.33 -27.21
C GLY A 120 -23.20 -10.62 -27.29
N LYS A 121 -23.18 -9.33 -27.65
CA LYS A 121 -21.98 -8.48 -27.71
C LYS A 121 -22.10 -7.26 -26.80
N VAL A 122 -20.97 -6.83 -26.26
CA VAL A 122 -20.90 -5.61 -25.44
C VAL A 122 -21.13 -4.38 -26.32
N ILE A 123 -22.15 -3.61 -25.99
CA ILE A 123 -22.44 -2.32 -26.63
C ILE A 123 -21.90 -1.14 -25.82
N LYS A 124 -21.87 -1.29 -24.49
CA LYS A 124 -21.55 -0.18 -23.59
C LYS A 124 -21.00 -0.69 -22.27
N VAL A 125 -19.98 0.00 -21.77
CA VAL A 125 -19.42 -0.21 -20.44
C VAL A 125 -19.50 1.12 -19.70
N THR A 126 -20.11 1.11 -18.51
CA THR A 126 -20.23 2.30 -17.67
C THR A 126 -19.69 2.00 -16.29
N LYS A 127 -18.85 2.91 -15.76
CA LYS A 127 -18.38 2.85 -14.38
C LYS A 127 -19.12 3.86 -13.51
N GLY A 128 -19.75 3.41 -12.43
CA GLY A 128 -20.34 4.29 -11.42
C GLY A 128 -19.27 5.17 -10.77
N ARG A 129 -19.56 6.46 -10.57
CA ARG A 129 -18.62 7.48 -10.06
C ARG A 129 -18.87 7.83 -8.61
#